data_AF-A0A366M4V5-F1
#
_entry.id   AF-A0A366M4V5-F1
#
_cell.length_a   1.000
_cell.length_b   1.000
_cell.length_c   1.000
_cell.angle_alpha   90.00
_cell.angle_beta   90.00
_cell.angle_gamma   90.00
#
_symmetry.space_group_name_H-M   'P 1'
#
loop_
_entity.id
_entity.type
_entity.pdbx_description
1 polymer ?
#
loop_
_entity_poly.entity_id
_entity_poly.type
_entity_poly.pdbx_seq_one_letter_code
_entity_poly.pdbx_strand_id
1 'polypeptide(L)'
;MTAPSHITALNDQLWAATKEANTIIDRFAATACRTPARKVNVPWLDGQARAVARALHTGTALCCPHLDAPTVLHVAAWAPDRVTCSGCIAELRPDPAEDMRCDRCRKPARALHTGLYSAGPIVLQYGLCPRCARRTGLTAHHPTTPA
;
A
#
# COMPACT_ATOMS: atom_id res chain seq x y z
N MET A 1 1.47 -34.63 11.92
CA MET A 1 1.49 -34.86 10.47
C MET A 1 1.43 -33.50 9.78
N THR A 2 2.58 -32.94 9.42
CA THR A 2 2.66 -31.70 8.63
C THR A 2 2.47 -32.09 7.16
N ALA A 3 1.38 -31.63 6.54
CA ALA A 3 1.18 -31.83 5.11
C ALA A 3 2.37 -31.23 4.34
N PRO A 4 2.86 -31.89 3.27
CA PRO A 4 3.91 -31.32 2.45
C PRO A 4 3.41 -30.00 1.84
N SER A 5 4.06 -28.89 2.21
CA SER A 5 3.82 -27.61 1.57
C SER A 5 4.25 -27.73 0.10
N HIS A 6 3.29 -27.78 -0.81
CA HIS A 6 3.57 -27.79 -2.25
C HIS A 6 4.14 -26.43 -2.64
N ILE A 7 5.47 -26.30 -2.64
CA ILE A 7 6.21 -25.06 -2.95
C ILE A 7 5.74 -24.45 -4.28
N THR A 8 5.45 -25.29 -5.28
CA THR A 8 4.87 -24.85 -6.56
C THR A 8 3.53 -24.16 -6.37
N ALA A 9 2.59 -24.77 -5.64
CA ALA A 9 1.27 -24.18 -5.40
C ALA A 9 1.37 -22.85 -4.63
N LEU A 10 2.27 -22.76 -3.66
CA LEU A 10 2.53 -21.52 -2.94
C LEU A 10 3.08 -20.43 -3.87
N ASN A 11 4.04 -20.77 -4.72
CA ASN A 11 4.61 -19.83 -5.70
C ASN A 11 3.57 -19.37 -6.71
N ASP A 12 2.69 -20.26 -7.17
CA ASP A 12 1.60 -19.93 -8.10
C ASP A 12 0.61 -18.95 -7.45
N GLN A 13 0.24 -19.17 -6.19
CA GLN A 13 -0.62 -18.27 -5.42
C GLN A 13 0.05 -16.89 -5.22
N LEU A 14 1.33 -16.85 -4.87
CA LEU A 14 2.09 -15.59 -4.73
C LEU A 14 2.19 -14.81 -6.05
N TRP A 15 2.40 -15.52 -7.16
CA TRP A 15 2.42 -14.92 -8.49
C TRP A 15 1.05 -14.35 -8.87
N ALA A 16 -0.03 -15.10 -8.62
CA ALA A 16 -1.40 -14.64 -8.86
C ALA A 16 -1.73 -13.39 -8.04
N ALA A 17 -1.42 -13.38 -6.74
CA ALA A 17 -1.61 -12.23 -5.86
C ALA A 17 -0.79 -11.01 -6.33
N THR A 18 0.45 -11.21 -6.75
CA THR A 18 1.29 -10.13 -7.31
C THR A 18 0.71 -9.57 -8.61
N LYS A 19 0.21 -10.43 -9.49
CA LYS A 19 -0.44 -10.01 -10.73
C LYS A 19 -1.73 -9.23 -10.44
N GLU A 20 -2.50 -9.64 -9.44
CA GLU A 20 -3.70 -8.94 -9.01
C GLU A 20 -3.38 -7.56 -8.42
N ALA A 21 -2.39 -7.47 -7.53
CA ALA A 21 -1.91 -6.19 -6.99
C ALA A 21 -1.52 -5.22 -8.13
N ASN A 22 -0.79 -5.72 -9.13
CA ASN A 22 -0.44 -4.91 -10.31
C ASN A 22 -1.68 -4.47 -11.11
N THR A 23 -2.66 -5.36 -11.26
CA THR A 23 -3.94 -5.02 -11.93
C THR A 23 -4.69 -3.92 -11.19
N ILE A 24 -4.69 -3.94 -9.85
CA ILE A 24 -5.29 -2.88 -9.02
C ILE A 24 -4.60 -1.54 -9.27
N ILE A 25 -3.26 -1.51 -9.26
CA ILE A 25 -2.49 -0.28 -9.55
C ILE A 25 -2.79 0.24 -10.96
N ASP A 26 -2.86 -0.64 -11.96
CA ASP A 26 -3.17 -0.25 -13.34
C ASP A 26 -4.58 0.32 -13.48
N ARG A 27 -5.58 -0.25 -12.79
CA ARG A 27 -6.94 0.31 -12.76
C ARG A 27 -6.99 1.68 -12.09
N PHE A 28 -6.30 1.84 -10.96
CA PHE A 28 -6.20 3.13 -10.27
C PHE A 28 -5.53 4.20 -11.15
N ALA A 29 -4.45 3.82 -11.82
CA ALA A 29 -3.75 4.68 -12.76
C ALA A 29 -4.65 5.12 -13.92
N ALA A 30 -5.45 4.20 -14.47
CA ALA A 30 -6.38 4.49 -15.55
C ALA A 30 -7.52 5.44 -15.12
N THR A 31 -8.10 5.24 -13.94
CA THR A 31 -9.20 6.11 -13.44
C THR A 31 -8.71 7.47 -12.98
N ALA A 32 -7.51 7.55 -12.41
CA ALA A 32 -6.93 8.80 -11.94
C ALA A 32 -6.16 9.57 -13.03
N CYS A 33 -6.10 9.06 -14.27
CA CYS A 33 -5.26 9.59 -15.37
C CYS A 33 -3.79 9.78 -14.96
N ARG A 34 -3.23 8.82 -14.22
CA ARG A 34 -1.87 8.88 -13.65
C ARG A 34 -1.00 7.74 -14.17
N THR A 35 0.32 7.91 -14.14
CA THR A 35 1.25 6.81 -14.41
C THR A 35 1.20 5.80 -13.24
N PRO A 36 1.15 4.48 -13.51
CA PRO A 36 1.25 3.46 -12.46
C PRO A 36 2.52 3.64 -11.62
N ALA A 37 2.39 3.75 -10.30
CA ALA A 37 3.53 4.00 -9.41
C ALA A 37 4.46 2.78 -9.24
N ARG A 38 4.28 1.71 -10.02
CA ARG A 38 5.21 0.58 -10.10
C ARG A 38 6.58 0.96 -10.68
N LYS A 39 6.64 2.04 -11.47
CA LYS A 39 7.83 2.41 -12.26
C LYS A 39 8.74 3.45 -11.60
N VAL A 40 8.37 3.96 -10.42
CA VAL A 40 9.14 5.01 -9.74
C VAL A 40 9.92 4.35 -8.61
N ASN A 41 11.24 4.23 -8.76
CA ASN A 41 12.11 3.87 -7.65
C ASN A 41 12.05 4.99 -6.61
N VAL A 42 11.23 4.78 -5.58
CA VAL A 42 11.09 5.72 -4.46
C VAL A 42 11.56 5.00 -3.20
N PRO A 43 12.81 5.22 -2.76
CA PRO A 43 13.39 4.51 -1.61
C PRO A 43 12.55 4.57 -0.33
N TRP A 44 11.76 5.64 -0.15
CA TRP A 44 10.83 5.75 0.96
C TRP A 44 9.69 4.72 0.89
N LEU A 45 9.07 4.53 -0.27
CA LEU A 45 7.99 3.54 -0.46
C LEU A 45 8.52 2.11 -0.37
N ASP A 46 9.69 1.85 -0.95
CA ASP A 46 10.40 0.57 -0.78
C ASP A 46 10.67 0.28 0.71
N GLY A 47 11.07 1.31 1.46
CA GLY A 47 11.27 1.22 2.90
C GLY A 47 9.99 0.86 3.66
N GLN A 48 8.85 1.43 3.27
CA GLN A 48 7.54 1.10 3.84
C GLN A 48 7.16 -0.36 3.53
N ALA A 49 7.27 -0.79 2.28
CA ALA A 49 6.96 -2.17 1.90
C ALA A 49 7.86 -3.19 2.62
N ARG A 50 9.16 -2.88 2.81
CA ARG A 50 10.07 -3.70 3.60
C ARG A 50 9.70 -3.73 5.08
N ALA A 51 9.18 -2.63 5.64
CA ALA A 51 8.71 -2.59 7.03
C ALA A 51 7.48 -3.49 7.22
N VAL A 52 6.53 -3.45 6.28
CA VAL A 52 5.36 -4.35 6.25
C VAL A 52 5.80 -5.81 6.16
N ALA A 53 6.66 -6.14 5.20
CA ALA A 53 7.17 -7.51 5.02
C ALA A 53 7.87 -8.02 6.29
N ARG A 54 8.64 -7.15 6.97
CA ARG A 54 9.26 -7.47 8.25
C ARG A 54 8.19 -7.73 9.32
N ALA A 55 7.20 -6.86 9.46
CA ALA A 55 6.15 -7.01 10.47
C ALA A 55 5.33 -8.30 10.29
N LEU A 56 5.06 -8.68 9.04
CA LEU A 56 4.44 -9.97 8.72
C LEU A 56 5.34 -11.15 9.13
N HIS A 57 6.63 -11.08 8.80
CA HIS A 57 7.58 -12.14 9.12
C HIS A 57 7.81 -12.29 10.63
N THR A 58 7.84 -11.19 11.38
CA THR A 58 8.02 -11.19 12.83
C THR A 58 6.73 -11.39 13.62
N GLY A 59 5.58 -11.51 12.96
CA GLY A 59 4.28 -11.67 13.61
C GLY A 59 3.81 -10.43 14.39
N THR A 60 4.34 -9.24 14.07
CA THR A 60 3.97 -7.98 14.72
C THR A 60 2.97 -7.16 13.92
N ALA A 61 2.60 -7.61 12.72
CA ALA A 61 1.53 -7.02 11.94
C ALA A 61 0.15 -7.38 12.52
N LEU A 62 -0.74 -6.40 12.57
CA LEU A 62 -2.16 -6.55 12.84
C LEU A 62 -2.86 -6.94 11.54
N CYS A 63 -2.97 -8.24 11.31
CA CYS A 63 -3.63 -8.81 10.14
C CYS A 63 -5.14 -8.95 10.39
N CYS A 64 -5.96 -8.60 9.39
CA CYS A 64 -7.37 -8.98 9.43
C CYS A 64 -7.50 -10.53 9.41
N PRO A 65 -8.53 -11.12 10.02
CA PRO A 65 -8.66 -12.56 10.19
C PRO A 65 -8.84 -13.34 8.87
N HIS A 66 -9.11 -12.63 7.77
CA HIS A 66 -9.32 -13.22 6.44
C HIS A 66 -8.02 -13.47 5.64
N LEU A 67 -6.84 -13.22 6.24
CA LEU A 67 -5.55 -13.47 5.61
C LEU A 67 -5.06 -14.88 5.94
N ASP A 68 -5.64 -15.88 5.27
CA ASP A 68 -5.35 -17.31 5.46
C ASP A 68 -4.56 -17.94 4.30
N ALA A 69 -4.43 -17.23 3.18
CA ALA A 69 -3.69 -17.64 1.98
C ALA A 69 -2.96 -16.45 1.33
N PRO A 70 -1.96 -16.68 0.46
CA PRO A 70 -1.35 -15.61 -0.33
C PRO A 70 -2.42 -14.87 -1.14
N THR A 71 -2.58 -13.59 -0.83
CA THR A 71 -3.58 -12.69 -1.44
C THR A 71 -2.99 -11.29 -1.54
N VAL A 72 -3.72 -10.37 -2.19
CA VAL A 72 -3.34 -8.95 -2.18
C VAL A 72 -3.46 -8.39 -0.77
N LEU A 73 -2.37 -7.81 -0.29
CA LEU A 73 -2.29 -7.18 1.02
C LEU A 73 -2.47 -5.68 0.84
N HIS A 74 -3.49 -5.09 1.45
CA HIS A 74 -3.69 -3.64 1.47
C HIS A 74 -3.13 -3.07 2.76
N VAL A 75 -2.37 -1.98 2.63
CA VAL A 75 -1.74 -1.28 3.74
C VAL A 75 -1.80 0.22 3.46
N ALA A 76 -1.86 1.02 4.52
CA ALA A 76 -1.70 2.47 4.43
C ALA A 76 -0.37 2.91 5.06
N ALA A 77 0.33 3.85 4.43
CA ALA A 77 1.64 4.31 4.90
C ALA A 77 1.58 5.02 6.27
N TRP A 78 0.41 5.51 6.70
CA TRP A 78 0.21 6.05 8.04
C TRP A 78 0.04 4.99 9.13
N ALA A 79 -0.36 3.76 8.78
CA ALA A 79 -0.51 2.62 9.69
C ALA A 79 0.11 1.34 9.06
N PRO A 80 1.45 1.29 8.96
CA PRO A 80 2.16 0.19 8.28
C PRO A 80 2.08 -1.15 9.03
N ASP A 81 1.61 -1.13 10.27
CA ASP A 81 1.36 -2.31 11.10
C ASP A 81 -0.01 -2.96 10.80
N ARG A 82 -0.94 -2.26 10.15
CA ARG A 82 -2.27 -2.79 9.81
C ARG A 82 -2.29 -3.34 8.40
N VAL A 83 -2.64 -4.61 8.27
CA VAL A 83 -2.67 -5.32 6.99
C VAL A 83 -4.05 -5.92 6.78
N THR A 84 -4.71 -5.54 5.69
CA THR A 84 -6.08 -5.98 5.39
C THR A 84 -6.16 -6.68 4.03
N CYS A 85 -7.09 -7.63 3.89
CA CYS A 85 -7.49 -8.14 2.58
C CYS A 85 -8.35 -7.11 1.82
N SER A 86 -8.63 -7.36 0.54
CA SER A 86 -9.49 -6.51 -0.28
C SER A 86 -10.90 -6.29 0.30
N GLY A 87 -11.44 -7.27 1.03
CA GLY A 87 -12.77 -7.18 1.67
C GLY A 87 -12.79 -6.29 2.91
N CYS A 88 -11.67 -6.18 3.62
CA CYS A 88 -11.53 -5.38 4.85
C CYS A 88 -10.90 -4.01 4.61
N ILE A 89 -10.67 -3.59 3.35
CA ILE A 89 -9.95 -2.33 3.05
C ILE A 89 -10.63 -1.08 3.66
N ALA A 90 -11.95 -1.11 3.86
CA ALA A 90 -12.69 -0.03 4.51
C ALA A 90 -12.27 0.20 5.97
N GLU A 91 -11.64 -0.79 6.63
CA GLU A 91 -11.09 -0.69 7.98
C GLU A 91 -9.78 0.12 8.02
N LEU A 92 -9.12 0.33 6.88
CA LEU A 92 -7.96 1.23 6.72
C LEU A 92 -8.36 2.69 6.48
N ARG A 93 -9.60 3.06 6.80
CA ARG A 93 -10.04 4.45 6.66
C ARG A 93 -9.42 5.32 7.76
N PRO A 94 -8.66 6.38 7.41
CA PRO A 94 -8.12 7.30 8.40
C PRO A 94 -9.25 8.05 9.11
N ASP A 95 -9.02 8.44 10.37
CA ASP A 95 -9.86 9.45 11.01
C ASP A 95 -9.61 10.84 10.36
N PRO A 96 -10.49 11.83 10.56
CA PRO A 96 -10.33 13.15 9.93
C PRO A 96 -9.02 13.88 10.28
N ALA A 97 -8.43 13.62 11.45
CA ALA A 97 -7.16 14.23 11.83
C ALA A 97 -5.98 13.58 11.10
N GLU A 98 -6.07 12.27 10.88
CA GLU A 98 -5.10 11.49 10.10
C GLU A 98 -5.20 11.78 8.60
N ASP A 99 -6.42 11.96 8.06
CA ASP A 99 -6.67 12.25 6.64
C ASP A 99 -6.08 13.60 6.18
N MET A 100 -5.63 14.43 7.14
CA MET A 100 -4.96 15.70 6.91
C MET A 100 -3.47 15.67 7.25
N ARG A 101 -2.88 14.51 7.54
CA ARG A 101 -1.46 14.35 7.85
C ARG A 101 -0.69 13.74 6.68
N CYS A 102 0.50 14.26 6.46
CA CYS A 102 1.43 13.67 5.51
C CYS A 102 2.00 12.37 6.06
N ASP A 103 1.86 11.26 5.34
CA ASP A 103 2.35 9.94 5.79
C ASP A 103 3.85 9.92 6.03
N ARG A 104 4.60 10.74 5.28
CA ARG A 104 6.06 10.79 5.39
C ARG A 104 6.57 11.66 6.53
N CYS A 105 6.06 12.88 6.68
CA CYS A 105 6.58 13.83 7.68
C CYS A 105 5.68 14.03 8.89
N ARG A 106 4.49 13.40 8.90
CA ARG A 106 3.45 13.42 9.94
C ARG A 106 2.89 14.82 10.26
N LYS A 107 3.28 15.84 9.50
CA LYS A 107 2.80 17.22 9.64
C LYS A 107 1.41 17.35 8.99
N PRO A 108 0.50 18.15 9.58
CA PRO A 108 -0.73 18.54 8.92
C PRO A 108 -0.46 19.22 7.58
N ALA A 109 -1.31 18.96 6.60
CA ALA A 109 -1.26 19.55 5.27
C ALA A 109 -2.68 19.85 4.80
N ARG A 110 -2.89 21.04 4.20
CA ARG A 110 -4.19 21.41 3.63
C ARG A 110 -4.59 20.59 2.41
N ALA A 111 -3.62 19.92 1.79
CA ALA A 111 -3.82 19.04 0.66
C ALA A 111 -2.74 17.95 0.65
N LEU A 112 -3.16 16.74 0.27
CA LEU A 112 -2.29 15.58 0.11
C LEU A 112 -2.27 15.14 -1.36
N HIS A 113 -1.09 14.75 -1.82
CA HIS A 113 -0.89 14.00 -3.05
C HIS A 113 -1.05 12.52 -2.71
N THR A 114 -2.19 11.97 -3.06
CA THR A 114 -2.51 10.58 -2.81
C THR A 114 -2.06 9.68 -3.95
N GLY A 115 -1.75 8.44 -3.63
CA GLY A 115 -1.43 7.44 -4.63
C GLY A 115 -1.33 6.05 -4.03
N LEU A 116 -1.16 5.07 -4.91
CA LEU A 116 -0.91 3.69 -4.57
C LEU A 116 0.48 3.29 -5.08
N TYR A 117 1.11 2.35 -4.38
CA TYR A 117 2.38 1.73 -4.75
C TYR A 117 2.27 0.22 -4.56
N SER A 118 2.90 -0.58 -5.42
CA SER A 118 2.95 -2.03 -5.24
C SER A 118 4.37 -2.57 -5.11
N ALA A 119 4.54 -3.55 -4.22
CA ALA A 119 5.75 -4.36 -4.07
C ALA A 119 5.36 -5.82 -3.82
N GLY A 120 5.47 -6.65 -4.85
CA GLY A 120 4.92 -8.01 -4.80
C GLY A 120 3.39 -7.97 -4.60
N PRO A 121 2.83 -8.73 -3.64
CA PRO A 121 1.40 -8.72 -3.36
C PRO A 121 0.95 -7.54 -2.47
N ILE A 122 1.86 -6.68 -2.02
CA ILE A 122 1.52 -5.52 -1.18
C ILE A 122 1.07 -4.36 -2.06
N VAL A 123 -0.11 -3.81 -1.78
CA VAL A 123 -0.61 -2.52 -2.25
C VAL A 123 -0.57 -1.54 -1.10
N LEU A 124 0.28 -0.52 -1.21
CA LEU A 124 0.48 0.52 -0.22
C LEU A 124 -0.18 1.83 -0.68
N GLN A 125 -1.16 2.30 0.08
CA GLN A 125 -1.72 3.64 -0.08
C GLN A 125 -0.86 4.68 0.64
N TYR A 126 -0.69 5.85 0.03
CA TYR A 126 -0.02 6.98 0.66
C TYR A 126 -0.72 8.31 0.38
N GLY A 127 -0.52 9.28 1.28
CA GLY A 127 -0.86 10.69 1.16
C GLY A 127 0.33 11.58 1.55
N LEU A 128 0.84 12.36 0.60
CA LEU A 128 2.03 13.21 0.80
C LEU A 128 1.72 14.69 0.73
N CYS A 129 2.25 15.49 1.66
CA CYS A 129 2.22 16.95 1.49
C CYS A 129 3.05 17.39 0.27
N PRO A 130 2.80 18.58 -0.31
CA PRO A 130 3.49 19.04 -1.52
C PRO A 130 5.02 19.03 -1.41
N ARG A 131 5.57 19.34 -0.24
CA ARG A 131 7.02 19.28 0.02
C ARG A 131 7.55 17.85 -0.03
N CYS A 132 6.83 16.90 0.56
CA CYS A 132 7.24 15.51 0.57
C CYS A 132 7.09 14.87 -0.81
N ALA A 133 6.00 15.17 -1.52
CA ALA A 133 5.77 14.73 -2.90
C ALA A 133 6.90 15.20 -3.82
N ARG A 134 7.32 16.48 -3.75
CA ARG A 134 8.50 17.00 -4.47
C ARG A 134 9.77 16.24 -4.14
N ARG A 135 10.03 16.03 -2.85
CA ARG A 135 11.25 15.35 -2.39
C ARG A 135 11.29 13.87 -2.78
N THR A 136 10.16 13.22 -3.00
CA THR A 136 10.09 11.81 -3.43
C THR A 136 9.93 11.66 -4.95
N GLY A 137 9.77 12.75 -5.70
CA GLY A 137 9.44 12.69 -7.13
C GLY A 137 8.01 12.19 -7.42
N LEU A 138 7.15 12.13 -6.41
CA LEU A 138 5.75 11.67 -6.51
C LEU A 138 4.78 12.83 -6.72
N THR A 139 5.22 13.88 -7.40
CA THR A 139 4.48 15.13 -7.60
C THR A 139 3.29 15.04 -8.54
N ALA A 140 2.79 13.85 -8.87
CA ALA A 140 1.74 13.70 -9.87
C ALA A 140 0.56 14.64 -9.57
N HIS A 141 0.28 15.46 -10.59
CA HIS A 141 -0.41 16.74 -10.53
C HIS A 141 -1.82 16.66 -9.90
N HIS A 142 -2.16 17.74 -9.21
CA HIS A 142 -3.45 18.08 -8.60
C HIS A 142 -3.72 17.58 -7.17
N PRO A 143 -3.96 18.51 -6.21
CA PRO A 143 -4.46 18.20 -4.88
C PRO A 143 -5.92 17.73 -4.96
N THR A 144 -6.23 16.59 -4.34
CA THR A 144 -7.61 16.30 -3.93
C THR A 144 -7.92 17.18 -2.72
N THR A 145 -8.76 18.20 -2.92
CA THR A 145 -9.37 18.95 -1.82
C THR A 145 -10.37 18.04 -1.12
N PRO A 146 -10.36 17.91 0.22
CA PRO A 146 -11.44 17.21 0.92
C PRO A 146 -12.77 17.94 0.66
N ALA A 147 -13.81 17.18 0.32
CA ALA A 147 -15.18 17.67 0.14
C ALA A 147 -15.82 18.03 1.49
#